data_AF-A0A9Y2N0H4-F1
#
_entry.id   AF-A0A9Y2N0H4-F1
#
_cell.length_a   1.000
_cell.length_b   1.000
_cell.length_c   1.000
_cell.angle_alpha   90.00
_cell.angle_beta   90.00
_cell.angle_gamma   90.00
#
_symmetry.space_group_name_H-M   'P 1'
#
loop_
_entity.id
_entity.type
_entity.pdbx_description
1 polymer ?
#
loop_
_entity_poly.entity_id
_entity_poly.type
_entity_poly.pdbx_seq_one_letter_code
_entity_poly.pdbx_strand_id
1 'polypeptide(L)'
;MRVTPAFAVPRNADAVEIVHIPVPEDVDLPPLPTQADSWVGHYQRVLLNVRTGEMSFFCADWRVYVPVLGDEDRAVWKSQYPGESPINSMNAATRPVPELLMFFIDTWTRVDFPAAGRPSTPAWVYLTREQGDAFVASLVPLAQQLVDNLFRVPGTDDLEWSAESVAAVRLIDAACSRYHQGPRGVETSLAGLINFADAVVAVPGLVRGEWAEMEDTQLDDAADVLSRSRYHLDPQLREESGRPCDEGGGIGLKVYGARAWLYTYRANEADNRPILDAARWFAEPAHTLIGRMTADHDDEAVSMFAERERTAALRDGVKLVGVESVAHAYRDELRSRLIDDELTQAREAVERLQRAKAARAALLAQIISWGDARYHSDNDAELGRRAGMTRQAVNQLRKALSDDVDSGD
;
A
#
# COMPACT_ATOMS: atom_id res chain seq x y z
N MET A 1 -17.62 -29.90 4.15
CA MET A 1 -16.16 -29.67 4.27
C MET A 1 -15.60 -29.64 2.86
N ARG A 2 -15.42 -28.45 2.26
CA ARG A 2 -14.74 -28.35 0.96
C ARG A 2 -13.27 -28.69 1.24
N VAL A 3 -12.73 -29.69 0.56
CA VAL A 3 -11.29 -29.98 0.59
C VAL A 3 -10.61 -28.80 -0.06
N THR A 4 -9.78 -28.06 0.69
CA THR A 4 -8.99 -26.98 0.13
C THR A 4 -8.07 -27.58 -0.93
N PRO A 5 -8.18 -27.16 -2.21
CA PRO A 5 -7.36 -27.73 -3.25
C PRO A 5 -5.90 -27.38 -2.98
N ALA A 6 -5.06 -28.40 -2.82
CA ALA A 6 -3.61 -28.24 -2.87
C ALA A 6 -3.22 -27.99 -4.32
N PHE A 7 -3.10 -26.71 -4.69
CA PHE A 7 -2.54 -26.31 -5.98
C PHE A 7 -1.11 -25.82 -5.81
N ALA A 8 -0.30 -26.01 -6.85
CA ALA A 8 1.05 -25.48 -6.90
C ALA A 8 1.02 -23.99 -7.23
N VAL A 9 1.69 -23.17 -6.42
CA VAL A 9 1.94 -21.76 -6.76
C VAL A 9 3.03 -21.71 -7.84
N PRO A 10 2.81 -21.03 -8.97
CA PRO A 10 3.78 -20.99 -10.07
C PRO A 10 5.13 -20.41 -9.63
N ARG A 11 6.21 -21.15 -9.90
CA ARG A 11 7.59 -20.71 -9.67
C ARG A 11 8.16 -19.99 -10.90
N ASN A 12 9.25 -19.28 -10.71
CA ASN A 12 9.99 -18.62 -11.77
C ASN A 12 11.12 -19.48 -12.40
N ALA A 13 11.14 -20.78 -12.07
CA ALA A 13 12.25 -21.74 -12.25
C ALA A 13 12.83 -21.96 -13.66
N ASP A 14 12.32 -21.31 -14.70
CA ASP A 14 12.84 -21.44 -16.08
C ASP A 14 12.87 -20.09 -16.82
N ALA A 15 12.75 -18.98 -16.09
CA ALA A 15 12.59 -17.68 -16.71
C ALA A 15 13.91 -17.09 -17.20
N VAL A 16 14.98 -17.29 -16.41
CA VAL A 16 16.22 -16.53 -16.50
C VAL A 16 17.38 -17.36 -15.94
N GLU A 17 18.49 -17.41 -16.68
CA GLU A 17 19.77 -17.95 -16.22
C GLU A 17 20.60 -16.82 -15.58
N ILE A 18 21.14 -17.06 -14.39
CA ILE A 18 21.99 -16.08 -13.72
C ILE A 18 23.40 -16.15 -14.30
N VAL A 19 23.86 -15.02 -14.80
CA VAL A 19 25.18 -14.84 -15.38
C VAL A 19 25.93 -13.73 -14.66
N HIS A 20 27.20 -13.98 -14.33
CA HIS A 20 28.08 -12.93 -13.85
C HIS A 20 28.51 -12.04 -15.01
N ILE A 21 28.27 -10.74 -14.86
CA ILE A 21 28.75 -9.70 -15.77
C ILE A 21 29.97 -9.04 -15.13
N PRO A 22 31.19 -9.27 -15.66
CA PRO A 22 32.40 -8.68 -15.10
C PRO A 22 32.42 -7.17 -15.31
N VAL A 23 33.03 -6.44 -14.38
CA VAL A 23 33.12 -4.98 -14.50
C VAL A 23 34.11 -4.62 -15.63
N PRO A 24 33.69 -3.94 -16.72
CA PRO A 24 34.56 -3.65 -17.86
C PRO A 24 35.80 -2.84 -17.47
N GLU A 25 36.96 -3.16 -18.05
CA GLU A 25 38.26 -2.53 -17.71
C GLU A 25 38.26 -1.00 -17.85
N ASP A 26 37.41 -0.45 -18.74
CA ASP A 26 37.25 0.96 -19.01
C ASP A 26 36.37 1.72 -18.00
N VAL A 27 35.66 1.01 -17.11
CA VAL A 27 34.91 1.61 -16.00
C VAL A 27 35.88 2.02 -14.90
N ASP A 28 36.06 3.31 -14.64
CA ASP A 28 36.91 3.78 -13.53
C ASP A 28 36.22 3.48 -12.18
N LEU A 29 36.82 2.58 -11.39
CA LEU A 29 36.33 2.29 -10.03
C LEU A 29 36.96 3.26 -9.04
N PRO A 30 36.21 3.69 -8.00
CA PRO A 30 36.77 4.55 -6.97
C PRO A 30 37.98 3.85 -6.31
N PRO A 31 39.00 4.61 -5.89
CA PRO A 31 40.17 4.03 -5.24
C PRO A 31 39.76 3.33 -3.94
N LEU A 32 40.47 2.25 -3.61
CA LEU A 32 40.25 1.53 -2.36
C LEU A 32 40.49 2.47 -1.17
N PRO A 33 39.57 2.55 -0.21
CA PRO A 33 39.76 3.35 0.98
C PRO A 33 40.96 2.86 1.79
N THR A 34 41.64 3.80 2.43
CA THR A 34 42.75 3.53 3.33
C THR A 34 42.27 3.35 4.77
N GLN A 35 43.16 2.92 5.67
CA GLN A 35 42.84 2.79 7.09
C GLN A 35 42.47 4.14 7.76
N ALA A 36 42.85 5.28 7.16
CA ALA A 36 42.48 6.61 7.61
C ALA A 36 41.04 7.00 7.19
N ASP A 37 40.46 6.31 6.20
CA ASP A 37 39.13 6.55 5.65
C ASP A 37 38.07 5.72 6.39
N SER A 38 38.13 5.77 7.72
CA SER A 38 37.47 4.83 8.62
C SER A 38 35.94 4.95 8.72
N TRP A 39 35.35 5.83 7.91
CA TRP A 39 33.91 6.09 7.78
C TRP A 39 33.31 5.51 6.49
N VAL A 40 34.10 4.79 5.69
CA VAL A 40 33.67 4.26 4.39
C VAL A 40 32.91 2.94 4.54
N GLY A 41 31.65 3.05 4.97
CA GLY A 41 30.72 1.93 5.04
C GLY A 41 29.99 1.69 3.72
N HIS A 42 29.83 0.41 3.34
CA HIS A 42 28.79 -0.07 2.41
C HIS A 42 28.83 0.47 0.96
N TYR A 43 30.02 0.82 0.43
CA TYR A 43 30.15 1.26 -0.96
C TYR A 43 30.32 0.11 -1.96
N GLN A 44 30.87 -1.03 -1.53
CA GLN A 44 30.98 -2.24 -2.37
C GLN A 44 29.72 -3.09 -2.25
N ARG A 45 29.22 -3.56 -3.38
CA ARG A 45 27.93 -4.24 -3.48
C ARG A 45 27.93 -5.30 -4.55
N VAL A 46 26.95 -6.18 -4.41
CA VAL A 46 26.53 -7.09 -5.46
C VAL A 46 25.17 -6.62 -5.96
N LEU A 47 25.05 -6.47 -7.27
CA LEU A 47 23.79 -6.17 -7.93
C LEU A 47 23.30 -7.44 -8.62
N LEU A 48 21.99 -7.70 -8.55
CA LEU A 48 21.33 -8.82 -9.23
C LEU A 48 20.06 -8.30 -9.89
N ASN A 49 20.00 -8.32 -11.22
CA ASN A 49 18.76 -8.09 -11.94
C ASN A 49 18.00 -9.41 -12.06
N VAL A 50 16.86 -9.55 -11.39
CA VAL A 50 16.07 -10.79 -11.36
C VAL A 50 15.29 -11.05 -12.65
N ARG A 51 15.26 -10.08 -13.58
CA ARG A 51 14.57 -10.18 -14.88
C ARG A 51 15.54 -10.51 -16.01
N THR A 52 16.74 -9.95 -16.00
CA THR A 52 17.77 -10.22 -17.04
C THR A 52 18.73 -11.33 -16.63
N GLY A 53 18.87 -11.59 -15.32
CA GLY A 53 19.79 -12.59 -14.77
C GLY A 53 21.20 -12.07 -14.59
N GLU A 54 21.42 -10.79 -14.88
CA GLU A 54 22.73 -10.17 -14.79
C GLU A 54 23.08 -9.93 -13.32
N MET A 55 24.24 -10.43 -12.92
CA MET A 55 24.80 -10.25 -11.59
C MET A 55 26.17 -9.60 -11.69
N SER A 56 26.40 -8.50 -10.98
CA SER A 56 27.64 -7.72 -11.13
C SER A 56 28.18 -7.19 -9.82
N PHE A 57 29.48 -6.93 -9.81
CA PHE A 57 30.15 -6.20 -8.74
C PHE A 57 29.95 -4.70 -8.96
N PHE A 58 29.64 -3.96 -7.89
CA PHE A 58 29.39 -2.52 -7.96
C PHE A 58 30.10 -1.78 -6.83
N CYS A 59 30.73 -0.64 -7.16
CA CYS A 59 31.36 0.24 -6.19
C CYS A 59 30.79 1.66 -6.34
N ALA A 60 30.08 2.14 -5.31
CA ALA A 60 29.73 3.56 -5.22
C ALA A 60 30.97 4.40 -4.89
N ASP A 61 31.05 5.64 -5.37
CA ASP A 61 32.10 6.56 -4.94
C ASP A 61 31.82 7.02 -3.50
N TRP A 62 32.52 6.40 -2.55
CA TRP A 62 32.39 6.67 -1.12
C TRP A 62 32.80 8.09 -0.71
N ARG A 63 33.54 8.81 -1.56
CA ARG A 63 33.96 10.19 -1.30
C ARG A 63 32.81 11.18 -1.49
N VAL A 64 31.76 10.76 -2.19
CA VAL A 64 30.56 11.57 -2.41
C VAL A 64 29.63 11.36 -1.22
N TYR A 65 29.76 12.22 -0.21
CA TYR A 65 28.84 12.26 0.92
C TYR A 65 27.48 12.79 0.45
N VAL A 66 26.46 11.93 0.54
CA VAL A 66 25.06 12.32 0.34
C VAL A 66 24.45 12.46 1.73
N PRO A 67 24.19 13.69 2.23
CA PRO A 67 23.46 13.86 3.50
C PRO A 67 22.13 13.08 3.49
N VAL A 68 21.53 12.83 4.66
CA VAL A 68 20.17 12.31 4.72
C VAL A 68 19.22 13.47 4.36
N LEU A 69 18.47 13.33 3.27
CA LEU A 69 17.94 14.48 2.53
C LEU A 69 16.41 14.42 2.28
N GLY A 70 15.88 15.59 1.89
CA GLY A 70 14.58 15.74 1.24
C GLY A 70 14.54 15.12 -0.17
N ASP A 71 13.50 15.42 -0.95
CA ASP A 71 13.16 14.65 -2.15
C ASP A 71 14.12 14.81 -3.35
N GLU A 72 14.69 15.99 -3.60
CA GLU A 72 15.59 16.25 -4.76
C GLU A 72 16.86 15.39 -4.70
N ASP A 73 17.34 15.15 -3.50
CA ASP A 73 18.56 14.40 -3.28
C ASP A 73 18.37 12.88 -3.33
N ARG A 74 17.12 12.41 -3.21
CA ARG A 74 16.79 10.99 -3.35
C ARG A 74 17.03 10.49 -4.76
N ALA A 75 16.91 11.34 -5.78
CA ALA A 75 17.23 11.00 -7.17
C ALA A 75 18.74 10.81 -7.37
N VAL A 76 19.56 11.72 -6.81
CA VAL A 76 21.03 11.61 -6.81
C VAL A 76 21.47 10.36 -6.06
N TRP A 77 20.87 10.10 -4.89
CA TRP A 77 21.09 8.87 -4.15
C TRP A 77 20.74 7.63 -4.98
N LYS A 78 19.55 7.56 -5.62
CA LYS A 78 19.20 6.41 -6.48
C LYS A 78 20.15 6.17 -7.64
N SER A 79 20.72 7.25 -8.22
CA SER A 79 21.71 7.12 -9.29
C SER A 79 23.04 6.52 -8.82
N GLN A 80 23.45 6.79 -7.58
CA GLN A 80 24.69 6.28 -6.98
C GLN A 80 24.51 4.94 -6.26
N TYR A 81 23.25 4.59 -5.95
CA TYR A 81 22.86 3.41 -5.20
C TYR A 81 21.75 2.69 -5.99
N PRO A 82 22.07 2.12 -7.17
CA PRO A 82 21.09 1.42 -7.98
C PRO A 82 20.63 0.15 -7.25
N GLY A 83 19.34 -0.14 -7.36
CA GLY A 83 18.71 -1.32 -6.78
C GLY A 83 18.18 -1.11 -5.36
N GLU A 84 17.47 -2.13 -4.88
CA GLU A 84 16.84 -2.14 -3.58
C GLU A 84 17.40 -3.26 -2.71
N SER A 85 17.58 -2.97 -1.42
CA SER A 85 18.01 -4.00 -0.47
C SER A 85 16.89 -5.02 -0.27
N PRO A 86 17.16 -6.33 -0.42
CA PRO A 86 16.11 -7.33 -0.48
C PRO A 86 15.34 -7.50 0.84
N ILE A 87 15.95 -7.29 2.02
CA ILE A 87 15.33 -7.65 3.33
C ILE A 87 15.54 -6.61 4.46
N ASN A 88 16.16 -5.45 4.22
CA ASN A 88 16.42 -4.48 5.31
C ASN A 88 15.18 -3.72 5.86
N SER A 89 13.98 -3.99 5.36
CA SER A 89 12.75 -3.44 5.94
C SER A 89 11.82 -4.55 6.40
N MET A 90 11.16 -4.36 7.55
CA MET A 90 10.11 -5.26 8.06
C MET A 90 8.97 -5.50 7.05
N ASN A 91 8.96 -4.76 5.93
CA ASN A 91 7.93 -4.77 4.89
C ASN A 91 8.41 -5.37 3.55
N ALA A 92 9.67 -5.79 3.42
CA ALA A 92 10.18 -6.28 2.13
C ALA A 92 9.47 -7.56 1.66
N ALA A 93 8.96 -8.36 2.60
CA ALA A 93 8.16 -9.55 2.33
C ALA A 93 6.78 -9.26 1.73
N THR A 94 6.28 -8.02 1.83
CA THR A 94 4.92 -7.66 1.42
C THR A 94 4.85 -6.87 0.13
N ARG A 95 6.02 -6.57 -0.47
CA ARG A 95 6.12 -5.85 -1.73
C ARG A 95 6.54 -6.81 -2.85
N PRO A 96 6.19 -6.48 -4.12
CA PRO A 96 6.79 -7.15 -5.27
C PRO A 96 8.31 -7.16 -5.14
N VAL A 97 8.93 -8.25 -5.60
CA VAL A 97 10.39 -8.36 -5.66
C VAL A 97 10.90 -7.27 -6.61
N PRO A 98 11.79 -6.38 -6.14
CA PRO A 98 12.38 -5.36 -7.00
C PRO A 98 13.13 -6.00 -8.18
N GLU A 99 13.08 -5.36 -9.34
CA GLU A 99 13.81 -5.83 -10.52
C GLU A 99 15.32 -5.94 -10.26
N LEU A 100 15.88 -4.95 -9.57
CA LEU A 100 17.31 -4.89 -9.25
C LEU A 100 17.50 -5.00 -7.73
N LEU A 101 18.05 -6.12 -7.29
CA LEU A 101 18.42 -6.37 -5.90
C LEU A 101 19.85 -5.91 -5.63
N MET A 102 20.07 -5.40 -4.43
CA MET A 102 21.35 -4.87 -3.98
C MET A 102 21.75 -5.49 -2.64
N PHE A 103 22.89 -6.19 -2.63
CA PHE A 103 23.48 -6.78 -1.43
C PHE A 103 24.72 -5.98 -1.03
N PHE A 104 24.76 -5.53 0.22
CA PHE A 104 25.91 -4.81 0.74
C PHE A 104 27.01 -5.80 1.08
N ILE A 105 28.18 -5.63 0.45
CA ILE A 105 29.39 -6.27 0.93
C ILE A 105 29.79 -5.44 2.14
N ASP A 106 29.70 -6.04 3.32
CA ASP A 106 30.15 -5.40 4.54
C ASP A 106 31.64 -5.12 4.36
N THR A 107 32.01 -3.84 4.46
CA THR A 107 33.39 -3.39 4.31
C THR A 107 33.99 -2.79 5.57
N TRP A 108 33.36 -2.96 6.73
CA TRP A 108 33.79 -2.28 7.95
C TRP A 108 35.25 -2.58 8.32
N THR A 109 36.06 -1.53 8.36
CA THR A 109 37.17 -1.42 9.29
C THR A 109 36.55 -1.18 10.65
N ARG A 110 36.61 -2.14 11.57
CA ARG A 110 36.19 -1.93 12.95
C ARG A 110 37.07 -0.84 13.56
N VAL A 111 36.66 0.42 13.50
CA VAL A 111 37.16 1.44 14.41
C VAL A 111 36.63 1.03 15.77
N ASP A 112 37.55 0.77 16.69
CA ASP A 112 37.28 0.29 18.02
C ASP A 112 36.16 1.09 18.70
N PHE A 113 34.96 0.51 18.83
CA PHE A 113 34.27 0.61 20.11
C PHE A 113 34.80 -0.55 20.96
N PRO A 114 35.74 -0.30 21.87
CA PRO A 114 36.27 -1.33 22.74
C PRO A 114 35.17 -1.72 23.73
N ALA A 115 34.35 -2.71 23.35
CA ALA A 115 33.82 -3.60 24.36
C ALA A 115 35.03 -4.29 25.00
N ALA A 116 35.34 -3.91 26.24
CA ALA A 116 36.55 -4.29 26.96
C ALA A 116 36.90 -5.78 26.77
N GLY A 117 38.07 -6.04 26.19
CA GLY A 117 38.69 -7.38 26.18
C GLY A 117 38.54 -8.24 24.93
N ARG A 118 38.00 -7.75 23.80
CA ARG A 118 38.12 -8.47 22.52
C ARG A 118 39.38 -8.02 21.75
N PRO A 119 40.20 -8.94 21.22
CA PRO A 119 41.35 -8.59 20.41
C PRO A 119 40.92 -7.79 19.18
N SER A 120 41.72 -6.79 18.79
CA SER A 120 41.54 -6.06 17.53
C SER A 120 41.56 -7.08 16.40
N THR A 121 40.47 -7.11 15.63
CA THR A 121 40.36 -7.98 14.46
C THR A 121 41.24 -7.36 13.37
N PRO A 122 42.02 -8.14 12.59
CA PRO A 122 42.87 -7.58 11.54
C PRO A 122 42.07 -6.65 10.63
N ALA A 123 42.70 -5.58 10.16
CA ALA A 123 42.10 -4.65 9.20
C ALA A 123 41.75 -5.43 7.93
N TRP A 124 40.45 -5.65 7.70
CA TRP A 124 39.94 -6.39 6.56
C TRP A 124 39.99 -5.51 5.31
N VAL A 125 40.59 -6.03 4.23
CA VAL A 125 40.90 -5.29 3.00
C VAL A 125 39.66 -5.22 2.10
N TYR A 126 39.42 -4.05 1.47
CA TYR A 126 38.41 -3.86 0.43
C TYR A 126 38.75 -4.72 -0.81
N LEU A 127 37.73 -5.23 -1.51
CA LEU A 127 37.97 -6.07 -2.69
C LEU A 127 38.49 -5.22 -3.87
N THR A 128 39.52 -5.68 -4.57
CA THR A 128 39.85 -5.15 -5.91
C THR A 128 38.74 -5.50 -6.90
N ARG A 129 38.79 -4.95 -8.11
CA ARG A 129 37.88 -5.33 -9.21
C ARG A 129 37.85 -6.85 -9.40
N GLU A 130 39.02 -7.45 -9.59
CA GLU A 130 39.18 -8.87 -9.91
C GLU A 130 38.68 -9.74 -8.76
N GLN A 131 38.90 -9.31 -7.52
CA GLN A 131 38.41 -9.99 -6.32
C GLN A 131 36.88 -9.86 -6.19
N GLY A 132 36.33 -8.69 -6.50
CA GLY A 132 34.89 -8.45 -6.51
C GLY A 132 34.19 -9.29 -7.56
N ASP A 133 34.74 -9.34 -8.79
CA ASP A 133 34.23 -10.17 -9.88
C ASP A 133 34.29 -11.66 -9.54
N ALA A 134 35.43 -12.15 -9.01
CA ALA A 134 35.53 -13.54 -8.57
C ALA A 134 34.55 -13.86 -7.43
N PHE A 135 34.32 -12.93 -6.51
CA PHE A 135 33.35 -13.08 -5.44
C PHE A 135 31.92 -13.16 -5.99
N VAL A 136 31.53 -12.27 -6.91
CA VAL A 136 30.21 -12.31 -7.56
C VAL A 136 30.00 -13.61 -8.33
N ALA A 137 30.99 -14.06 -9.10
CA ALA A 137 30.93 -15.35 -9.79
C ALA A 137 30.66 -16.53 -8.82
N SER A 138 31.22 -16.48 -7.61
CA SER A 138 30.99 -17.51 -6.59
C SER A 138 29.56 -17.53 -6.02
N LEU A 139 28.83 -16.41 -6.12
CA LEU A 139 27.46 -16.27 -5.63
C LEU A 139 26.40 -16.68 -6.66
N VAL A 140 26.78 -16.84 -7.94
CA VAL A 140 25.87 -17.20 -9.04
C VAL A 140 24.97 -18.40 -8.69
N PRO A 141 25.46 -19.51 -8.10
CA PRO A 141 24.60 -20.64 -7.73
C PRO A 141 23.52 -20.30 -6.69
N LEU A 142 23.83 -19.42 -5.72
CA LEU A 142 22.85 -18.96 -4.73
C LEU A 142 21.86 -17.97 -5.34
N ALA A 143 22.32 -17.10 -6.23
CA ALA A 143 21.45 -16.20 -6.98
C ALA A 143 20.50 -16.95 -7.92
N GLN A 144 20.95 -18.04 -8.55
CA GLN A 144 20.07 -18.93 -9.32
C GLN A 144 19.00 -19.56 -8.42
N GLN A 145 19.40 -20.10 -7.26
CA GLN A 145 18.43 -20.62 -6.28
C GLN A 145 17.43 -19.55 -5.83
N LEU A 146 17.87 -18.31 -5.63
CA LEU A 146 16.97 -17.20 -5.30
C LEU A 146 15.93 -17.02 -6.40
N VAL A 147 16.37 -16.82 -7.66
CA VAL A 147 15.50 -16.48 -8.78
C VAL A 147 14.58 -17.63 -9.16
N ASP A 148 15.05 -18.86 -9.17
CA ASP A 148 14.23 -20.04 -9.49
C ASP A 148 13.07 -20.22 -8.52
N ASN A 149 13.32 -19.86 -7.25
CA ASN A 149 12.34 -20.02 -6.19
C ASN A 149 11.41 -18.83 -6.02
N LEU A 150 11.58 -17.72 -6.73
CA LEU A 150 10.58 -16.65 -6.73
C LEU A 150 9.23 -17.18 -7.23
N PHE A 151 8.15 -16.72 -6.63
CA PHE A 151 6.81 -17.00 -7.12
C PHE A 151 6.42 -15.99 -8.19
N ARG A 152 5.73 -16.47 -9.24
CA ARG A 152 5.02 -15.59 -10.18
C ARG A 152 3.63 -15.32 -9.63
N VAL A 153 3.18 -14.07 -9.68
CA VAL A 153 1.82 -13.70 -9.31
C VAL A 153 0.92 -13.82 -10.55
N PRO A 154 -0.05 -14.76 -10.60
CA PRO A 154 -0.89 -14.93 -11.78
C PRO A 154 -1.63 -13.66 -12.19
N GLY A 155 -1.66 -13.36 -13.50
CA GLY A 155 -2.35 -12.19 -14.03
C GLY A 155 -1.58 -10.87 -13.89
N THR A 156 -0.36 -10.90 -13.34
CA THR A 156 0.54 -9.74 -13.28
C THR A 156 1.93 -10.12 -13.80
N ASP A 157 2.79 -9.12 -14.00
CA ASP A 157 4.20 -9.34 -14.31
C ASP A 157 5.06 -9.45 -13.04
N ASP A 158 4.46 -9.34 -11.85
CA ASP A 158 5.19 -9.26 -10.59
C ASP A 158 5.73 -10.61 -10.11
N LEU A 159 6.86 -10.52 -9.39
CA LEU A 159 7.44 -11.64 -8.65
C LEU A 159 7.22 -11.42 -7.15
N GLU A 160 7.05 -12.51 -6.41
CA GLU A 160 6.94 -12.50 -4.94
C GLU A 160 7.97 -13.44 -4.31
N TRP A 161 8.41 -13.07 -3.12
CA TRP A 161 9.26 -13.88 -2.27
C TRP A 161 8.57 -15.18 -1.85
N SER A 162 9.29 -16.29 -2.00
CA SER A 162 9.04 -17.55 -1.30
C SER A 162 9.98 -17.74 -0.11
N ALA A 163 9.67 -18.70 0.76
CA ALA A 163 10.55 -19.10 1.85
C ALA A 163 11.94 -19.53 1.36
N GLU A 164 12.02 -20.25 0.24
CA GLU A 164 13.29 -20.71 -0.33
C GLU A 164 14.10 -19.55 -0.94
N SER A 165 13.45 -18.64 -1.66
CA SER A 165 14.12 -17.45 -2.20
C SER A 165 14.65 -16.53 -1.09
N VAL A 166 13.91 -16.38 0.00
CA VAL A 166 14.34 -15.64 1.19
C VAL A 166 15.50 -16.34 1.90
N ALA A 167 15.50 -17.67 1.92
CA ALA A 167 16.63 -18.42 2.44
C ALA A 167 17.89 -18.16 1.61
N ALA A 168 17.78 -18.18 0.28
CA ALA A 168 18.87 -17.85 -0.62
C ALA A 168 19.36 -16.40 -0.44
N VAL A 169 18.46 -15.41 -0.30
CA VAL A 169 18.82 -14.03 0.05
C VAL A 169 19.66 -13.99 1.32
N ARG A 170 19.22 -14.66 2.39
CA ARG A 170 19.95 -14.67 3.67
C ARG A 170 21.30 -15.34 3.57
N LEU A 171 21.45 -16.34 2.71
CA LEU A 171 22.74 -16.98 2.43
C LEU A 171 23.68 -16.04 1.65
N ILE A 172 23.16 -15.28 0.68
CA ILE A 172 23.92 -14.25 -0.03
C ILE A 172 24.31 -13.13 0.94
N ASP A 173 23.38 -12.62 1.74
CA ASP A 173 23.65 -11.61 2.78
C ASP A 173 24.70 -12.10 3.77
N ALA A 174 24.64 -13.37 4.19
CA ALA A 174 25.64 -13.97 5.06
C ALA A 174 27.01 -14.09 4.38
N ALA A 175 27.06 -14.41 3.08
CA ALA A 175 28.30 -14.41 2.32
C ALA A 175 28.87 -12.99 2.14
N CYS A 176 28.01 -11.98 2.07
CA CYS A 176 28.36 -10.57 1.97
C CYS A 176 28.69 -9.91 3.33
N SER A 177 28.25 -10.49 4.46
CA SER A 177 28.42 -9.92 5.82
C SER A 177 29.71 -10.37 6.51
N ARG A 178 30.38 -9.45 7.23
CA ARG A 178 31.59 -9.73 8.04
C ARG A 178 31.27 -10.13 9.48
N TYR A 179 30.07 -9.81 9.99
CA TYR A 179 29.62 -10.12 11.35
C TYR A 179 28.48 -11.12 11.34
N HIS A 180 28.80 -12.41 11.42
CA HIS A 180 28.24 -13.37 12.39
C HIS A 180 28.56 -14.77 11.92
N GLN A 181 29.37 -15.48 12.73
CA GLN A 181 29.36 -16.94 12.90
C GLN A 181 28.98 -17.70 11.61
N GLY A 182 29.96 -18.11 10.80
CA GLY A 182 29.69 -18.93 9.61
C GLY A 182 28.70 -20.07 9.94
N PRO A 183 27.85 -20.47 8.98
CA PRO A 183 26.45 -20.99 9.01
C PRO A 183 25.64 -21.13 10.34
N ARG A 184 26.29 -21.25 11.49
CA ARG A 184 25.77 -21.38 12.86
C ARG A 184 25.02 -20.11 13.27
N GLY A 185 23.77 -20.01 12.86
CA GLY A 185 22.84 -18.93 13.18
C GLY A 185 21.94 -18.58 12.00
N VAL A 186 22.47 -18.70 10.77
CA VAL A 186 21.67 -18.63 9.55
C VAL A 186 20.69 -19.79 9.55
N GLU A 187 21.16 -21.02 9.76
CA GLU A 187 20.32 -22.24 9.82
C GLU A 187 19.12 -22.09 10.77
N THR A 188 19.37 -21.57 11.97
CA THR A 188 18.35 -21.27 12.99
C THR A 188 17.33 -20.24 12.48
N SER A 189 17.78 -19.18 11.80
CA SER A 189 16.90 -18.17 11.22
C SER A 189 16.10 -18.68 10.02
N LEU A 190 16.62 -19.65 9.28
CA LEU A 190 16.00 -20.27 8.10
C LEU A 190 14.90 -21.26 8.50
N ALA A 191 15.04 -21.91 9.66
CA ALA A 191 14.16 -22.98 10.09
C ALA A 191 12.70 -22.53 10.32
N GLY A 192 12.49 -21.24 10.62
CA GLY A 192 11.16 -20.63 10.79
C GLY A 192 10.53 -20.05 9.50
N LEU A 193 11.13 -20.25 8.33
CA LEU A 193 10.55 -19.79 7.06
C LEU A 193 9.55 -20.82 6.52
N ILE A 194 8.38 -20.37 6.10
CA ILE A 194 7.33 -21.21 5.52
C ILE A 194 6.64 -20.49 4.36
N ASN A 195 6.25 -21.22 3.31
CA ASN A 195 5.40 -20.66 2.26
C ASN A 195 3.94 -20.62 2.74
N PHE A 196 3.18 -19.63 2.28
CA PHE A 196 1.75 -19.52 2.60
C PHE A 196 0.97 -20.75 2.11
N ALA A 197 1.38 -21.34 0.98
CA ALA A 197 0.84 -22.60 0.49
C ALA A 197 0.97 -23.73 1.52
N ASP A 198 2.14 -23.89 2.14
CA ASP A 198 2.40 -24.91 3.16
C ASP A 198 1.61 -24.61 4.44
N ALA A 199 1.48 -23.33 4.80
CA ALA A 199 0.66 -22.90 5.93
C ALA A 199 -0.83 -23.22 5.74
N VAL A 200 -1.35 -23.06 4.52
CA VAL A 200 -2.74 -23.43 4.18
C VAL A 200 -2.93 -24.96 4.18
N VAL A 201 -1.93 -25.73 3.74
CA VAL A 201 -1.99 -27.20 3.82
C VAL A 201 -2.02 -27.66 5.28
N ALA A 202 -1.20 -27.05 6.14
CA ALA A 202 -1.20 -27.32 7.57
C ALA A 202 -2.54 -26.93 8.20
N VAL A 203 -2.99 -25.69 7.99
CA VAL A 203 -4.21 -25.11 8.56
C VAL A 203 -5.19 -24.68 7.44
N PRO A 204 -6.02 -25.59 6.90
CA PRO A 204 -6.96 -25.27 5.82
C PRO A 204 -7.97 -24.17 6.18
N GLY A 205 -8.23 -23.96 7.47
CA GLY A 205 -9.09 -22.90 7.99
C GLY A 205 -8.56 -21.48 7.79
N LEU A 206 -7.30 -21.31 7.36
CA LEU A 206 -6.77 -20.01 6.96
C LEU A 206 -7.44 -19.45 5.70
N VAL A 207 -8.00 -20.32 4.84
CA VAL A 207 -8.59 -19.91 3.57
C VAL A 207 -9.96 -19.28 3.75
N ARG A 208 -10.15 -18.09 3.18
CA ARG A 208 -11.45 -17.42 3.13
C ARG A 208 -12.00 -17.43 1.72
N GLY A 209 -13.27 -17.84 1.59
CA GLY A 209 -13.97 -17.90 0.29
C GLY A 209 -14.03 -16.56 -0.41
N GLU A 210 -14.18 -15.47 0.36
CA GLU A 210 -14.26 -14.08 -0.12
C GLU A 210 -13.06 -13.64 -0.97
N TRP A 211 -11.86 -14.23 -0.77
CA TRP A 211 -10.68 -13.91 -1.56
C TRP A 211 -10.83 -14.20 -3.05
N ALA A 212 -11.69 -15.17 -3.42
CA ALA A 212 -11.96 -15.48 -4.81
C ALA A 212 -12.80 -14.40 -5.53
N GLU A 213 -13.36 -13.45 -4.78
CA GLU A 213 -14.25 -12.40 -5.30
C GLU A 213 -13.67 -11.00 -5.16
N MET A 214 -12.52 -10.87 -4.48
CA MET A 214 -11.82 -9.61 -4.28
C MET A 214 -11.17 -9.09 -5.57
N GLU A 215 -11.14 -7.76 -5.69
CA GLU A 215 -10.33 -7.04 -6.68
C GLU A 215 -8.84 -7.17 -6.37
N ASP A 216 -8.00 -6.80 -7.34
CA ASP A 216 -6.53 -6.90 -7.22
C ASP A 216 -5.99 -6.09 -6.04
N THR A 217 -6.50 -4.87 -5.83
CA THR A 217 -6.12 -4.00 -4.71
C THR A 217 -6.49 -4.61 -3.36
N GLN A 218 -7.69 -5.18 -3.25
CA GLN A 218 -8.16 -5.84 -2.03
C GLN A 218 -7.37 -7.12 -1.72
N LEU A 219 -6.98 -7.87 -2.76
CA LEU A 219 -6.11 -9.03 -2.61
C LEU A 219 -4.70 -8.64 -2.18
N ASP A 220 -4.16 -7.55 -2.73
CA ASP A 220 -2.85 -7.04 -2.35
C ASP A 220 -2.85 -6.58 -0.89
N ASP A 221 -3.91 -5.90 -0.44
CA ASP A 221 -4.11 -5.53 0.97
C ASP A 221 -4.24 -6.78 1.88
N ALA A 222 -5.01 -7.78 1.46
CA ALA A 222 -5.13 -9.04 2.18
C ALA A 222 -3.77 -9.75 2.28
N ALA A 223 -2.97 -9.76 1.20
CA ALA A 223 -1.63 -10.31 1.20
C ALA A 223 -0.70 -9.58 2.17
N ASP A 224 -0.75 -8.24 2.23
CA ASP A 224 0.05 -7.45 3.17
C ASP A 224 -0.32 -7.77 4.63
N VAL A 225 -1.61 -7.89 4.94
CA VAL A 225 -2.09 -8.28 6.27
C VAL A 225 -1.60 -9.68 6.65
N LEU A 226 -1.71 -10.66 5.75
CA LEU A 226 -1.24 -12.02 5.98
C LEU A 226 0.28 -12.01 6.20
N SER A 227 1.07 -11.41 5.33
CA SER A 227 2.54 -11.40 5.44
C SER A 227 3.06 -10.66 6.68
N ARG A 228 2.29 -9.73 7.27
CA ARG A 228 2.62 -9.06 8.55
C ARG A 228 2.06 -9.75 9.78
N SER A 229 1.21 -10.76 9.59
CA SER A 229 0.58 -11.46 10.70
C SER A 229 1.62 -12.16 11.57
N ARG A 230 1.37 -12.15 12.89
CA ARG A 230 2.26 -12.77 13.87
C ARG A 230 2.01 -14.27 13.95
N TYR A 231 2.25 -14.99 12.85
CA TYR A 231 2.03 -16.44 12.77
C TYR A 231 2.83 -17.25 13.77
N HIS A 232 3.95 -16.72 14.28
CA HIS A 232 4.67 -17.31 15.41
C HIS A 232 3.86 -17.37 16.71
N LEU A 233 2.78 -16.59 16.83
CA LEU A 233 1.83 -16.62 17.95
C LEU A 233 0.61 -17.51 17.67
N ASP A 234 0.50 -18.08 16.46
CA ASP A 234 -0.58 -19.02 16.14
C ASP A 234 -0.19 -20.43 16.62
N PRO A 235 -0.82 -20.94 17.69
CA PRO A 235 -0.44 -22.23 18.26
C PRO A 235 -0.76 -23.39 17.32
N GLN A 236 -1.85 -23.28 16.55
CA GLN A 236 -2.29 -24.34 15.62
C GLN A 236 -1.31 -24.43 14.46
N LEU A 237 -0.99 -23.31 13.82
CA LEU A 237 -0.04 -23.30 12.71
C LEU A 237 1.34 -23.77 13.14
N ARG A 238 1.80 -23.41 14.35
CA ARG A 238 3.07 -23.89 14.89
C ARG A 238 3.09 -25.41 15.06
N GLU A 239 2.04 -25.98 15.63
CA GLU A 239 1.94 -27.42 15.86
C GLU A 239 1.82 -28.18 14.53
N GLU A 240 0.93 -27.73 13.65
CA GLU A 240 0.58 -28.44 12.40
C GLU A 240 1.65 -28.26 11.30
N SER A 241 2.40 -27.14 11.29
CA SER A 241 3.49 -26.95 10.31
C SER A 241 4.75 -27.77 10.61
N GLY A 242 4.91 -28.26 11.85
CA GLY A 242 6.10 -29.00 12.29
C GLY A 242 7.41 -28.20 12.23
N ARG A 243 7.34 -26.86 12.07
CA ARG A 243 8.53 -25.99 11.97
C ARG A 243 9.00 -25.57 13.38
N PRO A 244 10.31 -25.59 13.65
CA PRO A 244 10.82 -25.13 14.94
C PRO A 244 10.58 -23.62 15.08
N CYS A 245 9.83 -23.24 16.11
CA CYS A 245 9.52 -21.86 16.49
C CYS A 245 9.66 -21.74 18.00
N ASP A 246 10.37 -20.74 18.51
CA ASP A 246 10.54 -20.50 19.94
C ASP A 246 9.66 -19.33 20.44
N GLU A 247 9.08 -19.46 21.64
CA GLU A 247 8.20 -18.43 22.24
C GLU A 247 8.98 -17.23 22.82
N GLY A 248 10.27 -17.11 22.56
CA GLY A 248 11.09 -16.02 23.11
C GLY A 248 12.56 -15.98 22.70
N GLY A 249 13.00 -16.77 21.71
CA GLY A 249 14.41 -16.94 21.36
C GLY A 249 14.84 -16.34 20.00
N GLY A 250 13.90 -15.82 19.21
CA GLY A 250 14.18 -15.11 17.96
C GLY A 250 13.94 -15.91 16.68
N ILE A 251 13.42 -17.14 16.78
CA ILE A 251 12.95 -17.94 15.64
C ILE A 251 11.43 -17.80 15.55
N GLY A 252 10.98 -16.67 15.00
CA GLY A 252 9.58 -16.51 14.65
C GLY A 252 9.25 -17.23 13.34
N LEU A 253 8.13 -17.95 13.31
CA LEU A 253 7.51 -18.40 12.07
C LEU A 253 7.19 -17.19 11.19
N LYS A 254 7.78 -17.13 9.99
CA LYS A 254 7.57 -16.10 8.97
C LYS A 254 7.01 -16.72 7.70
N VAL A 255 5.89 -16.18 7.24
CA VAL A 255 5.16 -16.69 6.10
C VAL A 255 5.42 -15.82 4.87
N TYR A 256 5.65 -16.46 3.72
CA TYR A 256 5.98 -15.81 2.44
C TYR A 256 5.12 -16.36 1.31
N GLY A 257 4.95 -15.61 0.22
CA GLY A 257 4.20 -16.07 -0.96
C GLY A 257 2.68 -15.96 -0.83
N ALA A 258 2.18 -15.08 0.05
CA ALA A 258 0.75 -14.93 0.29
C ALA A 258 0.04 -14.35 -0.94
N ARG A 259 0.63 -13.36 -1.62
CA ARG A 259 0.02 -12.71 -2.78
C ARG A 259 -0.11 -13.67 -3.95
N ALA A 260 0.96 -14.36 -4.33
CA ALA A 260 0.99 -15.36 -5.38
C ALA A 260 0.02 -16.50 -5.08
N TRP A 261 -0.07 -16.94 -3.82
CA TRP A 261 -1.06 -17.94 -3.42
C TRP A 261 -2.50 -17.42 -3.58
N LEU A 262 -2.81 -16.21 -3.12
CA LEU A 262 -4.16 -15.61 -3.23
C LEU A 262 -4.61 -15.45 -4.69
N TYR A 263 -3.71 -14.96 -5.56
CA TYR A 263 -4.00 -14.83 -6.98
C TYR A 263 -4.16 -16.19 -7.66
N THR A 264 -3.36 -17.19 -7.26
CA THR A 264 -3.52 -18.57 -7.76
C THR A 264 -4.83 -19.19 -7.27
N TYR A 265 -5.22 -18.95 -6.01
CA TYR A 265 -6.52 -19.37 -5.47
C TYR A 265 -7.67 -18.79 -6.29
N ARG A 266 -7.66 -17.48 -6.53
CA ARG A 266 -8.69 -16.81 -7.33
C ARG A 266 -8.72 -17.32 -8.78
N ALA A 267 -7.57 -17.55 -9.40
CA ALA A 267 -7.49 -18.12 -10.75
C ALA A 267 -8.07 -19.55 -10.81
N ASN A 268 -7.84 -20.38 -9.80
CA ASN A 268 -8.42 -21.71 -9.71
C ASN A 268 -9.94 -21.66 -9.49
N GLU A 269 -10.43 -20.77 -8.64
CA GLU A 269 -11.87 -20.56 -8.42
C GLU A 269 -12.58 -19.95 -9.64
N ALA A 270 -11.83 -19.34 -10.56
CA ALA A 270 -12.34 -18.91 -11.86
C ALA A 270 -12.52 -20.06 -12.86
N ASP A 271 -11.96 -21.25 -12.61
CA ASP A 271 -12.07 -22.44 -13.47
C ASP A 271 -11.68 -22.15 -14.94
N ASN A 272 -10.50 -21.56 -15.13
CA ASN A 272 -9.96 -21.10 -16.43
C ASN A 272 -10.76 -19.98 -17.13
N ARG A 273 -11.77 -19.39 -16.47
CA ARG A 273 -12.47 -18.23 -17.02
C ARG A 273 -11.61 -16.98 -16.92
N PRO A 274 -11.69 -16.05 -17.89
CA PRO A 274 -11.16 -14.72 -17.72
C PRO A 274 -11.72 -14.06 -16.46
N ILE A 275 -10.84 -13.49 -15.65
CA ILE A 275 -11.23 -12.67 -14.49
C ILE A 275 -11.40 -11.23 -14.97
N LEU A 276 -12.54 -10.62 -14.66
CA LEU A 276 -12.84 -9.24 -15.02
C LEU A 276 -13.22 -8.44 -13.78
N ASP A 277 -12.68 -7.23 -13.72
CA ASP A 277 -13.00 -6.24 -12.69
C ASP A 277 -14.40 -5.64 -12.90
N ALA A 278 -15.14 -5.46 -11.81
CA ALA A 278 -16.50 -4.91 -11.83
C ALA A 278 -16.58 -3.50 -12.43
N ALA A 279 -15.60 -2.63 -12.21
CA ALA A 279 -15.63 -1.29 -12.79
C ALA A 279 -15.53 -1.35 -14.32
N ARG A 280 -14.73 -2.28 -14.87
CA ARG A 280 -14.67 -2.52 -16.32
C ARG A 280 -15.97 -3.10 -16.86
N TRP A 281 -16.55 -4.07 -16.17
CA TRP A 281 -17.85 -4.65 -16.53
C TRP A 281 -18.95 -3.59 -16.60
N PHE A 282 -19.05 -2.73 -15.58
CA PHE A 282 -20.07 -1.69 -15.53
C PHE A 282 -19.82 -0.47 -16.43
N ALA A 283 -18.63 -0.38 -17.05
CA ALA A 283 -18.36 0.61 -18.09
C ALA A 283 -19.07 0.26 -19.41
N GLU A 284 -19.47 -1.00 -19.61
CA GLU A 284 -20.20 -1.41 -20.80
C GLU A 284 -21.67 -0.94 -20.74
N PRO A 285 -22.22 -0.36 -21.82
CA PRO A 285 -23.61 0.13 -21.83
C PRO A 285 -24.66 -0.92 -21.48
N ALA A 286 -24.38 -2.20 -21.78
CA ALA A 286 -25.29 -3.32 -21.47
C ALA A 286 -25.38 -3.63 -19.96
N HIS A 287 -24.36 -3.25 -19.19
CA HIS A 287 -24.23 -3.61 -17.78
C HIS A 287 -24.29 -2.40 -16.84
N THR A 288 -24.32 -1.17 -17.37
CA THR A 288 -24.28 0.08 -16.61
C THR A 288 -25.13 0.09 -15.33
N LEU A 289 -24.57 0.66 -14.26
CA LEU A 289 -25.24 0.82 -12.97
C LEU A 289 -26.40 1.84 -13.00
N ILE A 290 -26.39 2.74 -13.99
CA ILE A 290 -27.37 3.82 -14.13
C ILE A 290 -28.78 3.24 -14.25
N GLY A 291 -29.67 3.66 -13.35
CA GLY A 291 -31.07 3.23 -13.32
C GLY A 291 -31.29 1.82 -12.76
N ARG A 292 -30.23 1.08 -12.41
CA ARG A 292 -30.29 -0.26 -11.80
C ARG A 292 -29.97 -0.25 -10.30
N MET A 293 -29.23 0.77 -9.85
CA MET A 293 -28.92 1.05 -8.45
C MET A 293 -29.49 2.42 -8.04
N THR A 294 -30.00 2.53 -6.81
CA THR A 294 -30.53 3.78 -6.23
C THR A 294 -29.89 4.05 -4.86
N ALA A 295 -30.00 5.29 -4.38
CA ALA A 295 -29.52 5.69 -3.05
C ALA A 295 -30.25 4.96 -1.89
N ASP A 296 -31.47 4.50 -2.15
CA ASP A 296 -32.35 3.86 -1.16
C ASP A 296 -32.07 2.36 -0.97
N HIS A 297 -31.25 1.74 -1.82
CA HIS A 297 -30.89 0.33 -1.64
C HIS A 297 -30.13 0.13 -0.33
N ASP A 298 -30.58 -0.83 0.48
CA ASP A 298 -29.85 -1.31 1.66
C ASP A 298 -28.74 -2.29 1.24
N ASP A 299 -28.00 -2.81 2.23
CA ASP A 299 -26.87 -3.70 1.98
C ASP A 299 -27.31 -5.08 1.45
N GLU A 300 -28.52 -5.52 1.80
CA GLU A 300 -29.11 -6.75 1.25
C GLU A 300 -29.44 -6.58 -0.24
N ALA A 301 -30.04 -5.45 -0.62
CA ALA A 301 -30.32 -5.12 -2.02
C ALA A 301 -29.02 -4.99 -2.86
N VAL A 302 -27.95 -4.42 -2.29
CA VAL A 302 -26.63 -4.36 -2.93
C VAL A 302 -26.05 -5.77 -3.12
N SER A 303 -26.12 -6.62 -2.10
CA SER A 303 -25.65 -8.02 -2.18
C SER A 303 -26.42 -8.81 -3.23
N MET A 304 -27.75 -8.69 -3.27
CA MET A 304 -28.60 -9.31 -4.28
C MET A 304 -28.35 -8.77 -5.69
N PHE A 305 -28.02 -7.48 -5.82
CA PHE A 305 -27.60 -6.91 -7.09
C PHE A 305 -26.28 -7.53 -7.55
N ALA A 306 -25.29 -7.59 -6.66
CA ALA A 306 -23.99 -8.15 -6.97
C ALA A 306 -24.08 -9.60 -7.43
N GLU A 307 -24.87 -10.43 -6.75
CA GLU A 307 -25.07 -11.83 -7.13
C GLU A 307 -25.72 -12.00 -8.50
N ARG A 308 -26.67 -11.12 -8.86
CA ARG A 308 -27.29 -11.12 -10.19
C ARG A 308 -26.27 -10.80 -11.27
N GLU A 309 -25.39 -9.82 -11.05
CA GLU A 309 -24.35 -9.46 -12.01
C GLU A 309 -23.27 -10.51 -12.13
N ARG A 310 -22.83 -11.12 -11.01
CA ARG A 310 -21.94 -12.28 -11.04
C ARG A 310 -22.55 -13.40 -11.88
N THR A 311 -23.83 -13.71 -11.67
CA THR A 311 -24.55 -14.73 -12.44
C THR A 311 -24.63 -14.36 -13.93
N ALA A 312 -24.82 -13.09 -14.27
CA ALA A 312 -24.82 -12.62 -15.65
C ALA A 312 -23.44 -12.81 -16.31
N ALA A 313 -22.37 -12.32 -15.67
CA ALA A 313 -21.01 -12.47 -16.17
C ALA A 313 -20.59 -13.95 -16.33
N LEU A 314 -21.05 -14.82 -15.41
CA LEU A 314 -20.82 -16.26 -15.52
C LEU A 314 -21.47 -16.86 -16.76
N ARG A 315 -22.64 -16.38 -17.19
CA ARG A 315 -23.27 -16.83 -18.45
C ARG A 315 -22.47 -16.39 -19.68
N ASP A 316 -21.77 -15.27 -19.57
CA ASP A 316 -20.87 -14.75 -20.62
C ASP A 316 -19.46 -15.36 -20.53
N GLY A 317 -19.26 -16.34 -19.64
CA GLY A 317 -18.01 -17.09 -19.51
C GLY A 317 -16.92 -16.37 -18.72
N VAL A 318 -17.28 -15.34 -17.95
CA VAL A 318 -16.35 -14.49 -17.19
C VAL A 318 -16.55 -14.66 -15.68
N LYS A 319 -15.45 -14.63 -14.92
CA LYS A 319 -15.48 -14.52 -13.46
C LYS A 319 -15.40 -13.04 -13.09
N LEU A 320 -16.51 -12.48 -12.65
CA LEU A 320 -16.59 -11.08 -12.22
C LEU A 320 -16.16 -10.94 -10.75
N VAL A 321 -15.28 -9.99 -10.46
CA VAL A 321 -14.76 -9.69 -9.11
C VAL A 321 -15.05 -8.24 -8.73
N GLY A 322 -15.11 -7.93 -7.43
CA GLY A 322 -15.28 -6.55 -6.94
C GLY A 322 -16.68 -5.95 -6.97
N VAL A 323 -17.68 -6.75 -7.38
CA VAL A 323 -19.03 -6.26 -7.68
C VAL A 323 -19.68 -5.53 -6.51
N GLU A 324 -19.59 -6.09 -5.31
CA GLU A 324 -20.15 -5.46 -4.11
C GLU A 324 -19.46 -4.15 -3.79
N SER A 325 -18.13 -4.10 -3.91
CA SER A 325 -17.37 -2.88 -3.61
C SER A 325 -17.75 -1.74 -4.56
N VAL A 326 -17.84 -2.03 -5.86
CA VAL A 326 -18.24 -1.02 -6.86
C VAL A 326 -19.71 -0.62 -6.67
N ALA A 327 -20.59 -1.56 -6.34
CA ALA A 327 -22.00 -1.28 -6.08
C ALA A 327 -22.20 -0.39 -4.83
N HIS A 328 -21.45 -0.66 -3.75
CA HIS A 328 -21.44 0.17 -2.55
C HIS A 328 -20.90 1.57 -2.85
N ALA A 329 -19.75 1.67 -3.53
CA ALA A 329 -19.17 2.97 -3.89
C ALA A 329 -20.12 3.82 -4.74
N TYR A 330 -20.78 3.21 -5.73
CA TYR A 330 -21.77 3.91 -6.55
C TYR A 330 -23.00 4.35 -5.75
N ARG A 331 -23.52 3.50 -4.85
CA ARG A 331 -24.63 3.88 -3.97
C ARG A 331 -24.25 5.04 -3.06
N ASP A 332 -23.05 5.01 -2.48
CA ASP A 332 -22.58 6.06 -1.57
C ASP A 332 -22.37 7.38 -2.33
N GLU A 333 -21.94 7.32 -3.59
CA GLU A 333 -21.90 8.48 -4.49
C GLU A 333 -23.31 9.04 -4.74
N LEU A 334 -24.31 8.20 -5.03
CA LEU A 334 -25.70 8.64 -5.19
C LEU A 334 -26.24 9.31 -3.92
N ARG A 335 -25.93 8.75 -2.74
CA ARG A 335 -26.32 9.33 -1.44
C ARG A 335 -25.66 10.67 -1.21
N SER A 336 -24.36 10.80 -1.52
CA SER A 336 -23.64 12.07 -1.38
C SER A 336 -24.27 13.15 -2.27
N ARG A 337 -24.56 12.84 -3.54
CA ARG A 337 -25.21 13.78 -4.47
C ARG A 337 -26.59 14.21 -3.98
N LEU A 338 -27.40 13.26 -3.48
CA LEU A 338 -28.71 13.57 -2.92
C LEU A 338 -28.62 14.52 -1.72
N ILE A 339 -27.66 14.28 -0.83
CA ILE A 339 -27.40 15.18 0.32
C ILE A 339 -27.02 16.57 -0.16
N ASP A 340 -26.11 16.67 -1.13
CA ASP A 340 -25.66 17.95 -1.68
C ASP A 340 -26.79 18.72 -2.37
N ASP A 341 -27.64 18.03 -3.12
CA ASP A 341 -28.81 18.61 -3.79
C ASP A 341 -29.83 19.14 -2.76
N GLU A 342 -30.16 18.35 -1.74
CA GLU A 342 -31.08 18.75 -0.65
C GLU A 342 -30.53 19.93 0.15
N LEU A 343 -29.24 19.92 0.49
CA LEU A 343 -28.58 21.04 1.17
C LEU A 343 -28.57 22.31 0.32
N THR A 344 -28.40 22.18 -1.00
CA THR A 344 -28.46 23.30 -1.94
C THR A 344 -29.86 23.88 -2.00
N GLN A 345 -30.90 23.05 -2.15
CA GLN A 345 -32.29 23.50 -2.13
C GLN A 345 -32.69 24.16 -0.80
N ALA A 346 -32.22 23.60 0.32
CA ALA A 346 -32.45 24.18 1.64
C ALA A 346 -31.79 25.56 1.78
N ARG A 347 -30.56 25.74 1.29
CA ARG A 347 -29.87 27.04 1.25
C ARG A 347 -30.64 28.06 0.41
N GLU A 348 -31.07 27.68 -0.79
CA GLU A 348 -31.87 28.55 -1.66
C GLU A 348 -33.22 28.94 -1.02
N ALA A 349 -33.86 28.02 -0.29
CA ALA A 349 -35.09 28.31 0.44
C ALA A 349 -34.85 29.31 1.59
N VAL A 350 -33.74 29.17 2.33
CA VAL A 350 -33.35 30.12 3.38
C VAL A 350 -33.07 31.50 2.79
N GLU A 351 -32.33 31.58 1.68
CA GLU A 351 -32.05 32.86 1.01
C GLU A 351 -33.32 33.53 0.49
N ARG A 352 -34.26 32.76 -0.09
CA ARG A 352 -35.57 33.26 -0.50
C ARG A 352 -36.35 33.81 0.69
N LEU A 353 -36.34 33.09 1.82
CA LEU A 353 -37.00 33.54 3.05
C LEU A 353 -36.34 34.81 3.60
N GLN A 354 -35.01 34.92 3.59
CA GLN A 354 -34.28 36.11 4.01
C GLN A 354 -34.60 37.31 3.11
N ARG A 355 -34.60 37.13 1.79
CA ARG A 355 -35.00 38.18 0.82
C ARG A 355 -36.43 38.64 1.06
N ALA A 356 -37.37 37.71 1.28
CA ALA A 356 -38.75 38.06 1.60
C ALA A 356 -38.87 38.84 2.93
N LYS A 357 -38.12 38.45 3.96
CA LYS A 357 -38.05 39.18 5.24
C LYS A 357 -37.49 40.60 5.07
N ALA A 358 -36.42 40.76 4.30
CA ALA A 358 -35.81 42.06 4.02
C ALA A 358 -36.74 42.98 3.21
N ALA A 359 -37.36 42.48 2.14
CA ALA A 359 -38.32 43.24 1.34
C ALA A 359 -39.50 43.73 2.18
N ARG A 360 -40.00 42.87 3.08
CA ARG A 360 -41.07 43.23 4.02
C ARG A 360 -40.65 44.31 5.03
N ALA A 361 -39.43 44.19 5.57
CA ALA A 361 -38.88 45.22 6.46
C ALA A 361 -38.71 46.56 5.75
N ALA A 362 -38.25 46.57 4.50
CA ALA A 362 -38.13 47.77 3.68
C ALA A 362 -39.49 48.43 3.40
N LEU A 363 -40.53 47.65 3.07
CA LEU A 363 -41.88 48.16 2.89
C LEU A 363 -42.44 48.78 4.19
N LEU A 364 -42.23 48.11 5.33
CA LEU A 364 -42.62 48.67 6.63
C LEU A 364 -41.87 49.96 6.94
N ALA A 365 -40.57 50.02 6.67
CA ALA A 365 -39.78 51.23 6.84
C ALA A 365 -40.34 52.40 5.99
N GLN A 366 -40.69 52.13 4.74
CA GLN A 366 -41.34 53.10 3.85
C GLN A 366 -42.72 53.55 4.38
N ILE A 367 -43.53 52.64 4.90
CA ILE A 367 -44.84 52.99 5.50
C ILE A 367 -44.64 53.85 6.75
N ILE A 368 -43.66 53.51 7.59
CA ILE A 368 -43.30 54.27 8.79
C ILE A 368 -42.84 55.68 8.41
N SER A 369 -42.05 55.83 7.34
CA SER A 369 -41.51 57.12 6.90
C SER A 369 -42.57 58.06 6.32
N TRP A 370 -43.79 57.60 6.02
CA TRP A 370 -44.88 58.48 5.58
C TRP A 370 -45.34 59.47 6.66
N GLY A 371 -45.01 59.23 7.94
CA GLY A 371 -45.39 60.13 9.03
C GLY A 371 -46.89 60.24 9.26
N ASP A 372 -47.69 59.31 8.73
CA ASP A 372 -49.13 59.30 8.88
C ASP A 372 -49.52 58.95 10.33
N ALA A 373 -50.36 59.78 10.95
CA ALA A 373 -50.83 59.61 12.32
C ALA A 373 -51.51 58.25 12.57
N ARG A 374 -52.04 57.60 11.52
CA ARG A 374 -52.62 56.24 11.60
C ARG A 374 -51.58 55.15 11.87
N TYR A 375 -50.31 55.42 11.59
CA TYR A 375 -49.19 54.50 11.72
C TYR A 375 -48.14 54.99 12.74
N HIS A 376 -48.56 55.82 13.71
CA HIS A 376 -47.73 56.28 14.81
C HIS A 376 -47.32 55.14 15.77
N SER A 377 -46.33 55.39 16.63
CA SER A 377 -45.76 54.45 17.62
C SER A 377 -46.76 53.64 18.44
N ASP A 378 -47.96 54.18 18.67
CA ASP A 378 -49.01 53.52 19.45
C ASP A 378 -49.71 52.39 18.67
N ASN A 379 -49.40 52.24 17.37
CA ASN A 379 -50.00 51.25 16.47
C ASN A 379 -49.00 50.18 15.95
N ASP A 380 -47.80 50.07 16.54
CA ASP A 380 -46.78 49.08 16.15
C ASP A 380 -47.30 47.62 16.26
N ALA A 381 -48.26 47.36 17.14
CA ALA A 381 -48.88 46.04 17.28
C ALA A 381 -49.74 45.66 16.05
N GLU A 382 -50.47 46.62 15.49
CA GLU A 382 -51.29 46.41 14.29
C GLU A 382 -50.43 46.31 13.03
N LEU A 383 -49.41 47.16 12.92
CA LEU A 383 -48.40 47.07 11.85
C LEU A 383 -47.69 45.72 11.89
N GLY A 384 -47.30 45.27 13.09
CA GLY A 384 -46.74 43.94 13.30
C GLY A 384 -47.69 42.83 12.85
N ARG A 385 -48.97 42.87 13.26
CA ARG A 385 -49.98 41.89 12.82
C ARG A 385 -50.13 41.83 11.30
N ARG A 386 -50.25 42.98 10.63
CA ARG A 386 -50.43 43.03 9.16
C ARG A 386 -49.21 42.56 8.38
N ALA A 387 -48.01 42.83 8.90
CA ALA A 387 -46.78 42.34 8.31
C ALA A 387 -46.41 40.92 8.75
N GLY A 388 -47.13 40.30 9.69
CA GLY A 388 -46.71 39.03 10.28
C GLY A 388 -45.35 39.15 10.98
N MET A 389 -45.15 40.22 11.74
CA MET A 389 -43.97 40.53 12.57
C MET A 389 -44.41 40.82 14.01
N THR A 390 -43.51 40.64 14.97
CA THR A 390 -43.80 40.99 16.36
C THR A 390 -43.80 42.51 16.52
N ARG A 391 -44.57 43.02 17.50
CA ARG A 391 -44.56 44.46 17.87
C ARG A 391 -43.13 44.95 18.15
N GLN A 392 -42.32 44.13 18.81
CA GLN A 392 -40.93 44.45 19.14
C GLN A 392 -40.06 44.63 17.89
N ALA A 393 -40.24 43.80 16.86
CA ALA A 393 -39.49 43.91 15.61
C ALA A 393 -39.85 45.19 14.83
N VAL A 394 -41.12 45.61 14.83
CA VAL A 394 -41.55 46.88 14.24
C VAL A 394 -40.98 48.07 15.02
N ASN A 395 -40.99 48.00 16.34
CA ASN A 395 -40.41 49.05 17.19
C ASN A 395 -38.90 49.21 16.97
N GLN A 396 -38.16 48.10 16.83
CA GLN A 396 -36.73 48.11 16.52
C GLN A 396 -36.44 48.73 15.15
N LEU A 397 -37.23 48.40 14.12
CA LEU A 397 -37.13 49.03 12.80
C LEU A 397 -37.33 50.54 12.88
N ARG A 398 -38.32 51.00 13.66
CA ARG A 398 -38.58 52.43 13.86
C ARG A 398 -37.42 53.14 14.56
N LYS A 399 -36.84 52.53 15.59
CA LYS A 399 -35.66 53.05 16.29
C LYS A 399 -34.48 53.22 15.33
N ALA A 400 -34.18 52.19 14.54
CA ALA A 400 -33.10 52.26 13.55
C ALA A 400 -33.31 53.40 12.53
N LEU A 401 -34.54 53.64 12.07
CA LEU A 401 -34.86 54.74 11.16
C LEU A 401 -34.79 56.12 11.82
N SER A 402 -35.09 56.24 13.11
CA SER A 402 -34.94 57.50 13.85
C SER A 402 -33.46 57.79 14.15
N ASP A 403 -32.69 56.77 14.51
CA ASP A 403 -31.25 56.88 14.77
C ASP A 403 -30.46 57.23 13.49
N ASP A 404 -30.87 56.72 12.31
CA ASP A 404 -30.30 57.07 11.00
C ASP A 404 -30.62 58.51 10.55
N VAL A 405 -31.77 59.07 10.98
CA VAL A 405 -32.16 60.47 10.67
C VAL A 405 -31.39 61.46 11.54
N ASP A 406 -31.04 61.08 12.78
CA ASP A 406 -30.30 61.92 13.73
C ASP A 406 -28.76 61.88 13.53
N SER A 407 -28.25 60.99 12.68
CA SER A 407 -26.81 60.81 12.42
C SER A 407 -26.35 61.25 11.02
N GLY A 408 -27.26 61.84 10.22
CA GLY A 408 -27.01 62.36 8.88
C GLY A 408 -26.83 63.88 8.75
N ASP A 409 -26.80 64.61 9.87
CA ASP A 409 -26.30 66.01 9.97
C ASP A 409 -24.78 66.02 10.24
#